data_AF-A0A1H7EUN4-F1
#
_entry.id   AF-A0A1H7EUN4-F1
#
_cell.length_a   1.000
_cell.length_b   1.000
_cell.length_c   1.000
_cell.angle_alpha   90.00
_cell.angle_beta   90.00
_cell.angle_gamma   90.00
#
_symmetry.space_group_name_H-M   'P 1'
#
loop_
_entity.id
_entity.type
_entity.pdbx_description
1 polymer ?
#
loop_
_entity_poly.entity_id
_entity_poly.type
_entity_poly.pdbx_seq_one_letter_code
_entity_poly.pdbx_strand_id
1 'polypeptide(L)'
;MKLSKRFLAFALILAITLFWKLNNWNDRYAAVETFRGAALNEDVLYPLMSKNLNDSNQLKIFINGQEYSNTQSYAILDDSLNPVGSLEFIRSVLKGSAFMEDESAALVQITDNVYEYILDNTTATENGDEIDLSIAPSMHLGELYIGIEDLCKAFGYAYEYDKATYTVSIQYDKVPSLPRDYDLRDVNRVSTIRNQGSTSTCWACASLEALESSLLPVHQHLFSVDSMINENSFALDQSAGGKYTMALAYLLSWQGPVEEQTEESDATPAIISSLTGETQENQIHLQEAHFYDAENLDEIKWAVYQYGGVSTSIYASVSTSNLTGSSSYNRRTNSYCYTGNAKPNHDVVIIGWDDDYPASNFSEDVPANGAFICQNSWGTGFGDDGVFYISYYDSNIGNQAVSYVKIDTNNTYNYIYQSDLCGWVGQIGYSKQWAYGANTFVADADQQIEAAGFYALGTDTSYQVYFVSNYENTSSLSEKELVASGTVSQKGYYTIKFNSPKTVAEGESFAVVLYVNTPDTVRPLAVEYVTDSMTQAVDITDGKGFISNNGLDWENVEDVVQANLCIKAYANNVVEVFE
;
A
#
# COMPACT_ATOMS: atom_id res chain seq x y z
N MET A 1 -10.93 87.89 4.36
CA MET A 1 -12.17 87.41 5.01
C MET A 1 -13.32 87.39 4.00
N LYS A 2 -13.75 86.20 3.54
CA LYS A 2 -15.11 85.88 3.02
C LYS A 2 -15.10 84.48 2.37
N LEU A 3 -14.90 83.42 3.16
CA LEU A 3 -15.21 82.04 2.73
C LEU A 3 -15.58 81.10 3.90
N SER A 4 -15.84 81.63 5.10
CA SER A 4 -16.00 80.83 6.33
C SER A 4 -17.44 80.46 6.72
N LYS A 5 -18.39 80.48 5.79
CA LYS A 5 -19.76 79.96 6.04
C LYS A 5 -20.23 78.92 5.03
N ARG A 6 -19.76 79.00 3.79
CA ARG A 6 -20.11 78.04 2.72
C ARG A 6 -19.40 76.70 2.89
N PHE A 7 -18.12 76.70 3.29
CA PHE A 7 -17.38 75.46 3.59
C PHE A 7 -17.92 74.72 4.82
N LEU A 8 -18.35 75.46 5.85
CA LEU A 8 -18.98 74.87 7.04
C LEU A 8 -20.33 74.26 6.71
N ALA A 9 -21.14 74.92 5.88
CA ALA A 9 -22.40 74.37 5.39
C ALA A 9 -22.17 73.13 4.52
N PHE A 10 -21.15 73.14 3.66
CA PHE A 10 -20.81 71.99 2.82
C PHE A 10 -20.32 70.80 3.64
N ALA A 11 -19.46 71.03 4.64
CA ALA A 11 -18.99 69.99 5.56
C ALA A 11 -20.13 69.42 6.41
N LEU A 12 -21.07 70.26 6.85
CA LEU A 12 -22.27 69.81 7.58
C LEU A 12 -23.19 68.96 6.69
N ILE A 13 -23.40 69.35 5.44
CA ILE A 13 -24.18 68.57 4.47
C ILE A 13 -23.48 67.23 4.18
N LEU A 14 -22.16 67.22 4.03
CA LEU A 14 -21.36 66.00 3.82
C LEU A 14 -21.41 65.08 5.04
N ALA A 15 -21.38 65.64 6.26
CA ALA A 15 -21.52 64.87 7.49
C ALA A 15 -22.94 64.30 7.64
N ILE A 16 -23.98 65.06 7.27
CA ILE A 16 -25.38 64.60 7.28
C ILE A 16 -25.61 63.53 6.22
N THR A 17 -25.04 63.65 5.02
CA THR A 17 -25.16 62.60 3.99
C THR A 17 -24.33 61.37 4.33
N LEU A 18 -23.17 61.50 5.00
CA LEU A 18 -22.45 60.37 5.56
C LEU A 18 -23.25 59.69 6.67
N PHE A 19 -23.83 60.45 7.61
CA PHE A 19 -24.68 59.90 8.67
C PHE A 19 -25.93 59.24 8.10
N TRP A 20 -26.54 59.80 7.06
CA TRP A 20 -27.72 59.20 6.43
C TRP A 20 -27.36 57.95 5.63
N LYS A 21 -26.17 57.90 5.00
CA LYS A 21 -25.66 56.71 4.32
C LYS A 21 -25.23 55.61 5.30
N LEU A 22 -24.65 55.97 6.45
CA LEU A 22 -24.27 55.05 7.52
C LEU A 22 -25.49 54.57 8.33
N ASN A 23 -26.52 55.40 8.50
CA ASN A 23 -27.72 55.08 9.27
C ASN A 23 -28.83 54.40 8.44
N ASN A 24 -28.67 54.29 7.11
CA ASN A 24 -29.48 53.43 6.23
C ASN A 24 -28.86 52.04 6.01
N TRP A 25 -27.81 51.70 6.75
CA TRP A 25 -27.23 50.35 6.78
C TRP A 25 -27.69 49.55 8.00
N ASN A 26 -29.00 49.53 8.24
CA ASN A 26 -29.56 48.64 9.26
C ASN A 26 -30.81 47.85 8.85
N ASP A 27 -31.15 47.70 7.56
CA ASP A 27 -32.34 46.92 7.17
C ASP A 27 -32.21 46.11 5.87
N ARG A 28 -30.98 45.73 5.45
CA ARG A 28 -30.77 44.71 4.39
C ARG A 28 -29.55 43.80 4.60
N TYR A 29 -29.07 43.68 5.83
CA TYR A 29 -28.47 42.40 6.22
C TYR A 29 -29.63 41.43 6.37
N ALA A 30 -29.44 40.22 5.87
CA ALA A 30 -30.35 39.11 6.05
C ALA A 30 -30.91 39.20 7.47
N ALA A 31 -32.23 39.40 7.58
CA ALA A 31 -32.93 38.73 8.65
C ALA A 31 -32.64 37.25 8.39
N VAL A 32 -31.51 36.78 8.91
CA VAL A 32 -31.50 35.51 9.61
C VAL A 32 -32.50 35.77 10.72
N GLU A 33 -33.79 35.60 10.40
CA GLU A 33 -34.66 34.99 11.37
C GLU A 33 -33.82 33.84 11.89
N THR A 34 -33.46 33.90 13.18
CA THR A 34 -33.05 32.70 13.88
C THR A 34 -34.11 31.68 13.52
N PHE A 35 -33.77 30.77 12.62
CA PHE A 35 -34.61 29.66 12.24
C PHE A 35 -34.68 28.80 13.49
N ARG A 36 -35.54 29.22 14.43
CA ARG A 36 -35.86 28.51 15.65
C ARG A 36 -36.65 27.30 15.19
N GLY A 37 -35.95 26.20 14.98
CA GLY A 37 -36.55 24.88 14.86
C GLY A 37 -36.54 24.27 13.47
N ALA A 38 -35.39 24.25 12.80
CA ALA A 38 -34.96 22.99 12.21
C ALA A 38 -33.93 22.47 13.19
N ALA A 39 -34.36 21.62 14.12
CA ALA A 39 -33.44 20.58 14.54
C ALA A 39 -33.17 19.82 13.24
N LEU A 40 -32.03 20.10 12.59
CA LEU A 40 -31.56 19.22 11.54
C LEU A 40 -31.56 17.84 12.18
N ASN A 41 -32.27 16.90 11.55
CA ASN A 41 -32.33 15.54 12.05
C ASN A 41 -30.89 15.06 12.28
N GLU A 42 -30.62 14.41 13.41
CA GLU A 42 -29.27 13.91 13.71
C GLU A 42 -28.77 13.01 12.57
N ASP A 43 -29.68 12.25 11.96
CA ASP A 43 -29.46 11.43 10.75
C ASP A 43 -29.01 12.21 9.49
N VAL A 44 -29.11 13.54 9.49
CA VAL A 44 -28.63 14.42 8.40
C VAL A 44 -27.44 15.25 8.86
N LEU A 45 -27.46 15.69 10.12
CA LEU A 45 -26.42 16.54 10.68
C LEU A 45 -25.12 15.78 10.92
N TYR A 46 -25.19 14.60 11.54
CA TYR A 46 -24.00 13.83 11.91
C TYR A 46 -23.22 13.31 10.71
N PRO A 47 -23.82 12.81 9.62
CA PRO A 47 -23.05 12.45 8.41
C PRO A 47 -22.28 13.64 7.82
N LEU A 48 -22.91 14.83 7.78
CA LEU A 48 -22.24 16.05 7.30
C LEU A 48 -21.08 16.48 8.21
N MET A 49 -21.28 16.36 9.53
CA MET A 49 -20.22 16.62 10.51
C MET A 49 -19.08 15.60 10.40
N SER A 50 -19.42 14.32 10.31
CA SER A 50 -18.48 13.20 10.18
C SER A 50 -17.58 13.41 8.98
N LYS A 51 -18.16 13.67 7.80
CA LYS A 51 -17.41 14.00 6.60
C LYS A 51 -16.42 15.14 6.82
N ASN A 52 -16.88 16.26 7.38
CA ASN A 52 -16.01 17.41 7.64
C ASN A 52 -14.87 17.10 8.63
N LEU A 53 -15.16 16.35 9.70
CA LEU A 53 -14.19 15.97 10.72
C LEU A 53 -13.15 14.99 10.18
N ASN A 54 -13.57 14.04 9.34
CA ASN A 54 -12.69 13.09 8.67
C ASN A 54 -11.83 13.80 7.62
N ASP A 55 -12.41 14.66 6.77
CA ASP A 55 -11.68 15.45 5.76
C ASP A 55 -10.62 16.37 6.38
N SER A 56 -10.82 16.80 7.63
CA SER A 56 -9.89 17.65 8.38
C SER A 56 -9.06 16.90 9.42
N ASN A 57 -9.04 15.56 9.38
CA ASN A 57 -8.28 14.67 10.28
C ASN A 57 -8.42 15.05 11.77
N GLN A 58 -9.65 15.33 12.22
CA GLN A 58 -9.90 15.77 13.60
C GLN A 58 -9.98 14.62 14.62
N LEU A 59 -10.23 13.38 14.17
CA LEU A 59 -10.14 12.20 15.02
C LEU A 59 -8.68 11.98 15.43
N LYS A 60 -8.41 12.05 16.73
CA LYS A 60 -7.09 11.78 17.30
C LYS A 60 -7.10 10.45 18.03
N ILE A 61 -6.08 9.64 17.78
CA ILE A 61 -5.93 8.33 18.43
C ILE A 61 -4.60 8.33 19.18
N PHE A 62 -4.65 8.01 20.46
CA PHE A 62 -3.47 7.83 21.30
C PHE A 62 -3.32 6.37 21.68
N ILE A 63 -2.19 5.77 21.33
CA ILE A 63 -1.86 4.38 21.65
C ILE A 63 -0.72 4.41 22.66
N ASN A 64 -0.95 3.87 23.86
CA ASN A 64 0.01 3.92 24.97
C ASN A 64 0.55 5.35 25.23
N GLY A 65 -0.32 6.36 25.03
CA GLY A 65 -0.01 7.77 25.22
C GLY A 65 0.74 8.46 24.07
N GLN A 66 1.07 7.76 22.98
CA GLN A 66 1.64 8.34 21.77
C GLN A 66 0.55 8.58 20.72
N GLU A 67 0.57 9.75 20.08
CA GLU A 67 -0.37 10.06 19.00
C GLU A 67 -0.07 9.17 17.77
N TYR A 68 -1.09 8.44 17.31
CA TYR A 68 -1.05 7.65 16.10
C TYR A 68 -1.28 8.55 14.88
N SER A 69 -0.39 8.45 13.90
CA SER A 69 -0.50 9.20 12.64
C SER A 69 -1.54 8.56 11.72
N ASN A 70 -2.79 9.00 11.83
CA ASN A 70 -3.91 8.52 11.01
C ASN A 70 -3.96 9.14 9.60
N THR A 71 -2.80 9.29 8.94
CA THR A 71 -2.67 10.01 7.65
C THR A 71 -3.29 9.26 6.46
N GLN A 72 -3.56 7.97 6.60
CA GLN A 72 -4.20 7.12 5.58
C GLN A 72 -5.69 6.86 5.87
N SER A 73 -6.26 7.55 6.86
CA SER A 73 -7.68 7.41 7.28
C SER A 73 -8.10 5.98 7.64
N TYR A 74 -7.18 5.17 8.18
CA TYR A 74 -7.51 3.81 8.64
C TYR A 74 -8.48 3.81 9.82
N ALA A 75 -8.61 4.93 10.52
CA ALA A 75 -9.70 5.15 11.46
C ALA A 75 -10.48 6.41 11.08
N ILE A 76 -11.80 6.36 11.24
CA ILE A 76 -12.68 7.48 10.93
C ILE A 76 -13.78 7.60 11.99
N LEU A 77 -14.50 8.70 11.95
CA LEU A 77 -15.81 8.80 12.58
C LEU A 77 -16.87 8.27 11.61
N ASP A 78 -17.77 7.41 12.07
CA ASP A 78 -18.94 6.97 11.30
C ASP A 78 -19.99 8.08 11.17
N ASP A 79 -21.11 7.78 10.52
CA ASP A 79 -22.24 8.71 10.34
C ASP A 79 -22.94 9.09 11.65
N SER A 80 -22.65 8.40 12.75
CA SER A 80 -23.12 8.67 14.12
C SER A 80 -22.02 9.25 15.03
N LEU A 81 -20.89 9.67 14.46
CA LEU A 81 -19.72 10.21 15.16
C LEU A 81 -19.06 9.23 16.15
N ASN A 82 -19.15 7.93 15.87
CA ASN A 82 -18.40 6.91 16.60
C ASN A 82 -17.07 6.58 15.91
N PRO A 83 -15.99 6.32 16.66
CA PRO A 83 -14.72 5.90 16.08
C PRO A 83 -14.80 4.46 15.58
N VAL A 84 -14.55 4.27 14.29
CA VAL A 84 -14.48 2.98 13.62
C VAL A 84 -13.12 2.82 12.93
N GLY A 85 -12.61 1.59 12.87
CA GLY A 85 -11.33 1.25 12.26
C GLY A 85 -11.49 0.30 11.08
N SER A 86 -10.71 0.51 10.03
CA SER A 86 -10.64 -0.35 8.85
C SER A 86 -9.94 -1.66 9.14
N LEU A 87 -10.01 -2.61 8.20
CA LEU A 87 -9.23 -3.84 8.26
C LEU A 87 -7.71 -3.56 8.27
N GLU A 88 -7.27 -2.51 7.57
CA GLU A 88 -5.87 -2.09 7.61
C GLU A 88 -5.45 -1.52 8.97
N PHE A 89 -6.35 -0.85 9.70
CA PHE A 89 -6.10 -0.45 11.09
C PHE A 89 -5.83 -1.68 11.96
N ILE A 90 -6.60 -2.75 11.78
CA ILE A 90 -6.45 -3.99 12.54
C ILE A 90 -5.10 -4.66 12.24
N ARG A 91 -4.73 -4.77 10.95
CA ARG A 91 -3.45 -5.34 10.49
C ARG A 91 -2.26 -4.52 10.97
N SER A 92 -2.17 -3.27 10.55
CA SER A 92 -0.97 -2.46 10.75
C SER A 92 -0.81 -1.94 12.19
N VAL A 93 -1.92 -1.63 12.88
CA VAL A 93 -1.90 -0.93 14.18
C VAL A 93 -2.17 -1.88 15.36
N LEU A 94 -3.25 -2.66 15.30
CA LEU A 94 -3.65 -3.54 16.42
C LEU A 94 -2.90 -4.88 16.44
N LYS A 95 -2.25 -5.24 15.32
CA LYS A 95 -1.49 -6.49 15.11
C LYS A 95 -2.36 -7.74 15.13
N GLY A 96 -3.46 -7.72 14.36
CA GLY A 96 -4.25 -8.91 14.02
C GLY A 96 -4.15 -9.27 12.54
N SER A 97 -4.82 -10.35 12.14
CA SER A 97 -5.18 -10.61 10.74
C SER A 97 -6.58 -10.06 10.50
N ALA A 98 -6.83 -9.43 9.36
CA ALA A 98 -8.14 -8.94 8.99
C ALA A 98 -8.30 -8.89 7.48
N PHE A 99 -9.40 -9.42 6.97
CA PHE A 99 -9.73 -9.43 5.55
C PHE A 99 -11.24 -9.56 5.37
N MET A 100 -11.74 -9.03 4.25
CA MET A 100 -13.12 -9.28 3.85
C MET A 100 -13.27 -10.78 3.54
N GLU A 101 -14.36 -11.39 3.98
CA GLU A 101 -14.72 -12.76 3.62
C GLU A 101 -15.59 -12.78 2.35
N ASP A 102 -16.52 -11.83 2.27
CA ASP A 102 -17.34 -11.53 1.10
C ASP A 102 -17.67 -10.02 1.05
N GLU A 103 -18.65 -9.60 0.25
CA GLU A 103 -19.05 -8.19 0.12
C GLU A 103 -19.69 -7.58 1.39
N SER A 104 -20.05 -8.42 2.37
CA SER A 104 -20.85 -8.07 3.55
C SER A 104 -20.24 -8.51 4.88
N ALA A 105 -19.21 -9.35 4.87
CA ALA A 105 -18.58 -9.88 6.07
C ALA A 105 -17.06 -9.72 6.06
N ALA A 106 -16.47 -9.57 7.25
CA ALA A 106 -15.03 -9.56 7.44
C ALA A 106 -14.62 -10.54 8.55
N LEU A 107 -13.53 -11.26 8.30
CA LEU A 107 -12.89 -12.13 9.27
C LEU A 107 -11.72 -11.38 9.92
N VAL A 108 -11.66 -11.42 11.25
CA VAL A 108 -10.56 -10.91 12.05
C VAL A 108 -10.01 -12.02 12.91
N GLN A 109 -8.71 -12.32 12.78
CA GLN A 109 -8.05 -13.31 13.63
C GLN A 109 -7.08 -12.62 14.59
N ILE A 110 -7.13 -13.04 15.85
CA ILE A 110 -6.27 -12.57 16.94
C ILE A 110 -5.67 -13.79 17.64
N THR A 111 -4.41 -14.10 17.33
CA THR A 111 -3.76 -15.34 17.76
C THR A 111 -4.61 -16.54 17.31
N ASP A 112 -5.27 -17.23 18.25
CA ASP A 112 -6.08 -18.43 17.99
C ASP A 112 -7.58 -18.13 17.87
N ASN A 113 -8.02 -16.92 18.22
CA ASN A 113 -9.44 -16.53 18.17
C ASN A 113 -9.80 -15.95 16.80
N VAL A 114 -10.91 -16.42 16.24
CA VAL A 114 -11.46 -15.96 14.97
C VAL A 114 -12.77 -15.22 15.23
N TYR A 115 -12.90 -14.02 14.67
CA TYR A 115 -14.09 -13.19 14.77
C TYR A 115 -14.68 -12.95 13.38
N GLU A 116 -16.00 -13.05 13.26
CA GLU A 116 -16.74 -12.76 12.03
C GLU A 116 -17.66 -11.56 12.27
N TYR A 117 -17.41 -10.48 11.54
CA TYR A 117 -18.18 -9.23 11.60
C TYR A 117 -19.03 -9.08 10.35
N ILE A 118 -20.32 -8.82 10.53
CA ILE A 118 -21.29 -8.72 9.44
C ILE A 118 -21.81 -7.29 9.35
N LEU A 119 -21.84 -6.74 8.13
CA LEU A 119 -22.37 -5.42 7.79
C LEU A 119 -23.77 -5.21 8.38
N ASP A 120 -23.97 -4.04 8.98
CA ASP A 120 -25.23 -3.58 9.57
C ASP A 120 -25.79 -4.47 10.70
N ASN A 121 -25.02 -5.44 11.20
CA ASN A 121 -25.43 -6.30 12.30
C ASN A 121 -24.81 -5.86 13.62
N THR A 122 -25.61 -5.82 14.69
CA THR A 122 -25.13 -5.50 16.06
C THR A 122 -24.64 -6.73 16.83
N THR A 123 -24.45 -7.85 16.15
CA THR A 123 -23.85 -9.07 16.67
C THR A 123 -22.75 -9.56 15.75
N ALA A 124 -21.70 -10.14 16.31
CA ALA A 124 -20.64 -10.85 15.61
C ALA A 124 -20.52 -12.28 16.16
N THR A 125 -19.60 -13.08 15.62
CA THR A 125 -19.22 -14.35 16.26
C THR A 125 -17.77 -14.30 16.75
N GLU A 126 -17.47 -14.99 17.85
CA GLU A 126 -16.13 -15.35 18.33
C GLU A 126 -16.04 -16.87 18.33
N ASN A 127 -15.21 -17.46 17.47
CA ASN A 127 -15.07 -18.90 17.29
C ASN A 127 -16.44 -19.61 17.06
N GLY A 128 -17.37 -18.92 16.39
CA GLY A 128 -18.73 -19.39 16.12
C GLY A 128 -19.77 -19.12 17.21
N ASP A 129 -19.37 -18.61 18.38
CA ASP A 129 -20.28 -18.20 19.45
C ASP A 129 -20.68 -16.72 19.28
N GLU A 130 -21.98 -16.40 19.42
CA GLU A 130 -22.50 -15.05 19.23
C GLU A 130 -22.03 -14.06 20.32
N ILE A 131 -21.62 -12.86 19.91
CA ILE A 131 -21.23 -11.74 20.77
C ILE A 131 -21.96 -10.45 20.36
N ASP A 132 -22.28 -9.60 21.34
CA ASP A 132 -22.90 -8.30 21.10
C ASP A 132 -21.86 -7.24 20.72
N LEU A 133 -22.18 -6.42 19.72
CA LEU A 133 -21.40 -5.26 19.30
C LEU A 133 -22.02 -3.97 19.83
N SER A 134 -21.17 -2.99 20.14
CA SER A 134 -21.60 -1.66 20.58
C SER A 134 -22.13 -0.84 19.41
N ILE A 135 -21.53 -1.04 18.22
CA ILE A 135 -21.89 -0.39 16.96
C ILE A 135 -21.87 -1.44 15.85
N ALA A 136 -22.83 -1.35 14.94
CA ALA A 136 -22.86 -2.22 13.76
C ALA A 136 -21.69 -1.88 12.80
N PRO A 137 -20.96 -2.87 12.28
CA PRO A 137 -19.96 -2.63 11.24
C PRO A 137 -20.58 -1.95 10.02
N SER A 138 -19.83 -1.06 9.37
CA SER A 138 -20.30 -0.23 8.25
C SER A 138 -19.30 -0.19 7.10
N MET A 139 -19.77 -0.07 5.87
CA MET A 139 -18.88 0.04 4.70
C MET A 139 -18.33 1.45 4.51
N HIS A 140 -17.03 1.56 4.27
CA HIS A 140 -16.39 2.79 3.83
C HIS A 140 -15.30 2.47 2.79
N LEU A 141 -15.37 3.11 1.61
CA LEU A 141 -14.44 2.89 0.49
C LEU A 141 -14.29 1.42 0.06
N GLY A 142 -15.37 0.63 0.16
CA GLY A 142 -15.37 -0.78 -0.27
C GLY A 142 -14.83 -1.76 0.77
N GLU A 143 -14.49 -1.30 1.98
CA GLU A 143 -14.08 -2.16 3.10
C GLU A 143 -14.99 -2.00 4.31
N LEU A 144 -15.08 -3.04 5.12
CA LEU A 144 -15.81 -3.01 6.38
C LEU A 144 -15.00 -2.28 7.45
N TYR A 145 -15.65 -1.36 8.15
CA TYR A 145 -15.11 -0.66 9.30
C TYR A 145 -15.84 -1.14 10.55
N ILE A 146 -15.07 -1.43 11.60
CA ILE A 146 -15.55 -2.03 12.85
C ILE A 146 -15.33 -1.02 13.98
N GLY A 147 -16.28 -0.94 14.93
CA GLY A 147 -16.17 -0.07 16.10
C GLY A 147 -14.86 -0.27 16.86
N ILE A 148 -14.08 0.79 17.07
CA ILE A 148 -12.78 0.69 17.76
C ILE A 148 -12.96 0.19 19.20
N GLU A 149 -14.10 0.51 19.84
CA GLU A 149 -14.46 -0.04 21.15
C GLU A 149 -14.55 -1.57 21.12
N ASP A 150 -15.25 -2.13 20.13
CA ASP A 150 -15.48 -3.56 20.00
C ASP A 150 -14.19 -4.29 19.59
N LEU A 151 -13.38 -3.69 18.72
CA LEU A 151 -12.02 -4.16 18.44
C LEU A 151 -11.18 -4.18 19.72
N CYS A 152 -11.15 -3.10 20.52
CA CYS A 152 -10.38 -3.09 21.76
C CYS A 152 -10.85 -4.18 22.74
N LYS A 153 -12.16 -4.46 22.82
CA LYS A 153 -12.68 -5.59 23.61
C LYS A 153 -12.14 -6.93 23.12
N ALA A 154 -12.18 -7.19 21.80
CA ALA A 154 -11.68 -8.42 21.19
C ALA A 154 -10.17 -8.62 21.39
N PHE A 155 -9.38 -7.53 21.34
CA PHE A 155 -7.94 -7.54 21.58
C PHE A 155 -7.56 -7.53 23.08
N GLY A 156 -8.53 -7.31 23.98
CA GLY A 156 -8.28 -7.17 25.42
C GLY A 156 -7.56 -5.86 25.80
N TYR A 157 -7.75 -4.80 25.01
CA TYR A 157 -7.18 -3.47 25.22
C TYR A 157 -8.14 -2.56 25.99
N ALA A 158 -7.59 -1.64 26.79
CA ALA A 158 -8.39 -0.61 27.42
C ALA A 158 -8.70 0.50 26.40
N TYR A 159 -9.95 0.98 26.41
CA TYR A 159 -10.48 1.95 25.46
C TYR A 159 -11.21 3.09 26.19
N GLU A 160 -10.93 4.32 25.78
CA GLU A 160 -11.69 5.51 26.16
C GLU A 160 -11.90 6.42 24.95
N TYR A 161 -13.08 7.05 24.86
CA TYR A 161 -13.42 8.00 23.80
C TYR A 161 -14.01 9.29 24.38
N ASP A 162 -13.32 10.42 24.17
CA ASP A 162 -13.82 11.75 24.46
C ASP A 162 -14.54 12.33 23.23
N LYS A 163 -15.87 12.34 23.29
CA LYS A 163 -16.75 12.88 22.23
C LYS A 163 -16.61 14.39 22.04
N ALA A 164 -16.15 15.14 23.04
CA ALA A 164 -16.02 16.59 22.93
C ALA A 164 -14.78 17.00 22.13
N THR A 165 -13.73 16.17 22.16
CA THR A 165 -12.45 16.42 21.48
C THR A 165 -12.16 15.42 20.36
N TYR A 166 -13.08 14.49 20.08
CA TYR A 166 -12.91 13.40 19.13
C TYR A 166 -11.60 12.64 19.35
N THR A 167 -11.32 12.30 20.61
CA THR A 167 -10.05 11.68 21.02
C THR A 167 -10.27 10.27 21.55
N VAL A 168 -9.64 9.29 20.91
CA VAL A 168 -9.59 7.89 21.34
C VAL A 168 -8.29 7.63 22.08
N SER A 169 -8.36 6.95 23.22
CA SER A 169 -7.19 6.43 23.94
C SER A 169 -7.26 4.91 24.01
N ILE A 170 -6.24 4.25 23.47
CA ILE A 170 -6.06 2.80 23.51
C ILE A 170 -4.84 2.52 24.39
N GLN A 171 -4.98 1.62 25.37
CA GLN A 171 -3.89 1.21 26.24
C GLN A 171 -3.79 -0.31 26.28
N TYR A 172 -2.57 -0.83 26.12
CA TYR A 172 -2.28 -2.25 26.21
C TYR A 172 -0.85 -2.49 26.70
N ASP A 173 -0.66 -3.57 27.45
CA ASP A 173 0.65 -3.98 27.95
C ASP A 173 1.42 -4.86 26.96
N LYS A 174 0.72 -5.51 26.03
CA LYS A 174 1.29 -6.39 25.01
C LYS A 174 0.43 -6.38 23.74
N VAL A 175 1.08 -6.59 22.61
CA VAL A 175 0.43 -6.93 21.34
C VAL A 175 0.13 -8.43 21.29
N PRO A 176 -0.77 -8.91 20.41
CA PRO A 176 -1.05 -10.33 20.26
C PRO A 176 0.19 -11.05 19.73
N SER A 177 0.37 -12.31 20.13
CA SER A 177 1.36 -13.18 19.52
C SER A 177 0.79 -13.86 18.29
N LEU A 178 1.65 -14.22 17.34
CA LEU A 178 1.29 -15.14 16.28
C LEU A 178 0.88 -16.50 16.87
N PRO A 179 -0.07 -17.23 16.24
CA PRO A 179 -0.34 -18.62 16.60
C PRO A 179 0.88 -19.50 16.30
N ARG A 180 0.97 -20.66 16.96
CA ARG A 180 2.10 -21.61 16.77
C ARG A 180 2.11 -22.21 15.37
N ASP A 181 0.94 -22.36 14.78
CA ASP A 181 0.71 -22.81 13.42
C ASP A 181 -0.33 -21.92 12.76
N TYR A 182 -0.20 -21.76 11.45
CA TYR A 182 -1.12 -20.99 10.63
C TYR A 182 -1.01 -21.45 9.19
N ASP A 183 -2.15 -21.60 8.52
CA ASP A 183 -2.21 -22.02 7.13
C ASP A 183 -3.28 -21.20 6.39
N LEU A 184 -2.86 -20.48 5.35
CA LEU A 184 -3.80 -19.70 4.55
C LEU A 184 -4.88 -20.56 3.87
N ARG A 185 -4.66 -21.88 3.73
CA ARG A 185 -5.67 -22.81 3.19
C ARG A 185 -6.90 -22.89 4.07
N ASP A 186 -6.74 -22.79 5.39
CA ASP A 186 -7.84 -22.89 6.36
C ASP A 186 -8.76 -21.67 6.33
N VAL A 187 -8.28 -20.55 5.76
CA VAL A 187 -9.02 -19.30 5.61
C VAL A 187 -9.28 -18.93 4.14
N ASN A 188 -9.12 -19.87 3.20
CA ASN A 188 -9.36 -19.68 1.76
C ASN A 188 -8.54 -18.55 1.11
N ARG A 189 -7.31 -18.34 1.57
CA ARG A 189 -6.42 -17.27 1.07
C ARG A 189 -5.22 -17.79 0.28
N VAL A 190 -5.30 -18.99 -0.25
CA VAL A 190 -4.24 -19.59 -1.09
C VAL A 190 -4.62 -19.49 -2.56
N SER A 191 -3.69 -19.03 -3.38
CA SER A 191 -3.85 -18.88 -4.82
C SER A 191 -3.82 -20.22 -5.56
N THR A 192 -4.05 -20.19 -6.87
CA THR A 192 -4.04 -21.40 -7.69
C THR A 192 -2.62 -21.96 -7.81
N ILE A 193 -2.45 -23.28 -7.58
CA ILE A 193 -1.18 -23.98 -7.80
C ILE A 193 -0.84 -24.00 -9.29
N ARG A 194 0.17 -23.24 -9.70
CA ARG A 194 0.61 -23.18 -11.11
C ARG A 194 1.55 -24.33 -11.45
N ASN A 195 1.78 -24.52 -12.75
CA ASN A 195 2.76 -25.46 -13.26
C ASN A 195 3.62 -24.82 -14.35
N GLN A 196 4.83 -24.40 -13.98
CA GLN A 196 5.78 -23.77 -14.91
C GLN A 196 6.37 -24.74 -15.96
N GLY A 197 6.10 -26.04 -15.85
CA GLY A 197 6.76 -27.04 -16.68
C GLY A 197 8.27 -26.96 -16.54
N SER A 198 9.01 -27.08 -17.65
CA SER A 198 10.48 -27.02 -17.67
C SER A 198 11.05 -25.61 -17.91
N THR A 199 10.26 -24.56 -17.70
CA THR A 199 10.66 -23.17 -17.99
C THR A 199 11.28 -22.50 -16.76
N SER A 200 12.01 -21.40 -16.96
CA SER A 200 12.67 -20.62 -15.91
C SER A 200 11.78 -19.50 -15.34
N THR A 201 10.51 -19.78 -15.08
CA THR A 201 9.49 -18.77 -14.78
C THR A 201 8.99 -18.75 -13.33
N CYS A 202 9.65 -19.47 -12.42
CA CYS A 202 9.26 -19.53 -11.01
C CYS A 202 9.16 -18.15 -10.35
N TRP A 203 10.05 -17.21 -10.71
CA TRP A 203 10.01 -15.83 -10.23
C TRP A 203 8.69 -15.12 -10.53
N ALA A 204 8.14 -15.34 -11.74
CA ALA A 204 6.87 -14.76 -12.16
C ALA A 204 5.69 -15.50 -11.50
N CYS A 205 5.73 -16.84 -11.46
CA CYS A 205 4.72 -17.65 -10.78
C CYS A 205 4.61 -17.28 -9.29
N ALA A 206 5.71 -17.32 -8.54
CA ALA A 206 5.71 -17.04 -7.10
C ALA A 206 5.27 -15.60 -6.78
N SER A 207 5.65 -14.64 -7.63
CA SER A 207 5.23 -13.24 -7.46
C SER A 207 3.73 -13.05 -7.68
N LEU A 208 3.18 -13.62 -8.76
CA LEU A 208 1.74 -13.54 -9.04
C LEU A 208 0.90 -14.37 -8.06
N GLU A 209 1.37 -15.55 -7.67
CA GLU A 209 0.69 -16.40 -6.67
C GLU A 209 0.62 -15.70 -5.30
N ALA A 210 1.67 -14.98 -4.90
CA ALA A 210 1.68 -14.17 -3.67
C ALA A 210 0.74 -12.95 -3.79
N LEU A 211 0.76 -12.24 -4.93
CA LEU A 211 -0.16 -11.14 -5.22
C LEU A 211 -1.63 -11.58 -5.20
N GLU A 212 -1.96 -12.71 -5.85
CA GLU A 212 -3.31 -13.28 -5.85
C GLU A 212 -3.76 -13.66 -4.44
N SER A 213 -2.87 -14.28 -3.66
CA SER A 213 -3.16 -14.62 -2.26
C SER A 213 -3.50 -13.40 -1.39
N SER A 214 -2.92 -12.23 -1.69
CA SER A 214 -3.24 -10.98 -0.97
C SER A 214 -4.67 -10.46 -1.23
N LEU A 215 -5.25 -10.81 -2.38
CA LEU A 215 -6.58 -10.39 -2.84
C LEU A 215 -7.70 -11.34 -2.40
N LEU A 216 -7.35 -12.56 -1.99
CA LEU A 216 -8.29 -13.57 -1.52
C LEU A 216 -8.80 -13.30 -0.09
N PRO A 217 -10.02 -13.74 0.24
CA PRO A 217 -10.93 -14.57 -0.58
C PRO A 217 -11.83 -13.81 -1.56
N VAL A 218 -12.00 -12.48 -1.39
CA VAL A 218 -13.01 -11.70 -2.13
C VAL A 218 -12.68 -11.53 -3.60
N HIS A 219 -11.43 -11.19 -3.91
CA HIS A 219 -11.01 -10.87 -5.26
C HIS A 219 -10.21 -12.03 -5.83
N GLN A 220 -10.94 -12.98 -6.44
CA GLN A 220 -10.34 -14.11 -7.13
C GLN A 220 -9.81 -13.67 -8.49
N HIS A 221 -8.49 -13.66 -8.62
CA HIS A 221 -7.79 -13.35 -9.86
C HIS A 221 -6.90 -14.51 -10.28
N LEU A 222 -6.67 -14.62 -11.58
CA LEU A 222 -5.67 -15.52 -12.14
C LEU A 222 -4.85 -14.72 -13.14
N PHE A 223 -3.73 -14.17 -12.72
CA PHE A 223 -2.92 -13.30 -13.54
C PHE A 223 -2.04 -14.08 -14.53
N SER A 224 -1.72 -13.44 -15.66
CA SER A 224 -0.95 -14.06 -16.72
C SER A 224 0.55 -13.99 -16.46
N VAL A 225 1.13 -15.16 -16.20
CA VAL A 225 2.59 -15.34 -16.11
C VAL A 225 3.25 -14.99 -17.44
N ASP A 226 2.60 -15.30 -18.57
CA ASP A 226 3.13 -15.02 -19.90
C ASP A 226 3.19 -13.52 -20.19
N SER A 227 2.17 -12.72 -19.79
CA SER A 227 2.26 -11.25 -19.90
C SER A 227 3.42 -10.71 -19.07
N MET A 228 3.56 -11.12 -17.80
CA MET A 228 4.67 -10.68 -16.95
C MET A 228 6.04 -10.99 -17.55
N ILE A 229 6.21 -12.12 -18.24
CA ILE A 229 7.47 -12.50 -18.89
C ILE A 229 7.71 -11.72 -20.17
N ASN A 230 6.70 -11.57 -21.02
CA ASN A 230 6.87 -11.09 -22.39
C ASN A 230 6.73 -9.56 -22.52
N GLU A 231 6.06 -8.91 -21.58
CA GLU A 231 5.65 -7.49 -21.68
C GLU A 231 6.36 -6.59 -20.67
N ASN A 232 7.31 -7.12 -19.89
CA ASN A 232 8.14 -6.31 -18.99
C ASN A 232 9.26 -5.55 -19.73
N SER A 233 9.75 -4.48 -19.11
CA SER A 233 10.80 -3.61 -19.69
C SER A 233 12.23 -4.18 -19.70
N PHE A 234 12.49 -5.35 -19.11
CA PHE A 234 13.84 -5.96 -19.16
C PHE A 234 14.11 -6.60 -20.53
N ALA A 235 13.07 -6.89 -21.33
CA ALA A 235 13.18 -7.45 -22.67
C ALA A 235 14.04 -8.73 -22.75
N LEU A 236 13.96 -9.58 -21.71
CA LEU A 236 14.68 -10.84 -21.61
C LEU A 236 13.84 -12.00 -22.16
N ASP A 237 14.51 -12.98 -22.76
CA ASP A 237 13.87 -14.24 -23.14
C ASP A 237 13.52 -15.07 -21.88
N GLN A 238 12.43 -15.84 -21.95
CA GLN A 238 11.97 -16.71 -20.86
C GLN A 238 13.08 -17.62 -20.30
N SER A 239 14.01 -18.07 -21.12
CA SER A 239 15.12 -18.94 -20.71
C SER A 239 16.16 -18.25 -19.81
N ALA A 240 16.20 -16.91 -19.79
CA ALA A 240 17.13 -16.14 -18.97
C ALA A 240 16.86 -16.28 -17.46
N GLY A 241 15.64 -16.69 -17.09
CA GLY A 241 15.19 -16.63 -15.70
C GLY A 241 14.89 -15.19 -15.26
N GLY A 242 14.66 -14.99 -13.97
CA GLY A 242 14.36 -13.68 -13.42
C GLY A 242 14.53 -13.60 -11.92
N LYS A 243 14.13 -12.47 -11.36
CA LYS A 243 14.21 -12.13 -9.93
C LYS A 243 12.92 -11.45 -9.48
N TYR A 244 12.66 -11.46 -8.18
CA TYR A 244 11.53 -10.73 -7.60
C TYR A 244 11.54 -9.22 -7.95
N THR A 245 12.71 -8.60 -8.10
CA THR A 245 12.82 -7.18 -8.49
C THR A 245 12.28 -6.90 -9.89
N MET A 246 12.36 -7.88 -10.81
CA MET A 246 11.78 -7.75 -12.15
C MET A 246 10.26 -7.82 -12.11
N ALA A 247 9.71 -8.74 -11.31
CA ALA A 247 8.26 -8.83 -11.09
C ALA A 247 7.73 -7.54 -10.46
N LEU A 248 8.41 -7.03 -9.43
CA LEU A 248 8.06 -5.75 -8.81
C LEU A 248 8.12 -4.58 -9.80
N ALA A 249 9.15 -4.48 -10.63
CA ALA A 249 9.25 -3.41 -11.62
C ALA A 249 8.09 -3.47 -12.63
N TYR A 250 7.71 -4.66 -13.10
CA TYR A 250 6.54 -4.84 -13.98
C TYR A 250 5.24 -4.38 -13.30
N LEU A 251 4.99 -4.82 -12.06
CA LEU A 251 3.79 -4.48 -11.30
C LEU A 251 3.73 -2.99 -10.91
N LEU A 252 4.83 -2.42 -10.42
CA LEU A 252 4.92 -1.03 -9.96
C LEU A 252 5.01 -0.01 -11.09
N SER A 253 5.37 -0.45 -12.30
CA SER A 253 5.35 0.40 -13.50
C SER A 253 4.02 0.32 -14.24
N TRP A 254 3.03 -0.38 -13.69
CA TRP A 254 1.70 -0.60 -14.27
C TRP A 254 1.75 -1.22 -15.67
N GLN A 255 2.73 -2.09 -15.92
CA GLN A 255 2.76 -2.94 -17.12
C GLN A 255 1.83 -4.15 -16.98
N GLY A 256 1.35 -4.40 -15.77
CA GLY A 256 0.27 -5.31 -15.41
C GLY A 256 0.03 -5.28 -13.89
N PRO A 257 -0.54 -6.34 -13.30
CA PRO A 257 -0.80 -7.63 -13.92
C PRO A 257 -1.97 -7.58 -14.92
N VAL A 258 -1.94 -8.51 -15.87
CA VAL A 258 -3.03 -8.77 -16.81
C VAL A 258 -3.68 -10.10 -16.44
N GLU A 259 -4.99 -10.21 -16.61
CA GLU A 259 -5.71 -11.48 -16.40
C GLU A 259 -5.24 -12.56 -17.39
N GLU A 260 -5.20 -13.80 -16.93
CA GLU A 260 -5.00 -14.96 -17.79
C GLU A 260 -6.22 -15.12 -18.70
N GLN A 261 -5.97 -15.19 -20.00
CA GLN A 261 -7.02 -15.38 -20.99
C GLN A 261 -7.55 -16.81 -20.94
N THR A 262 -8.83 -16.96 -20.63
CA THR A 262 -9.58 -18.21 -20.58
C THR A 262 -10.79 -18.15 -21.51
N GLU A 263 -11.32 -19.31 -21.94
CA GLU A 263 -12.53 -19.33 -22.79
C GLU A 263 -13.75 -18.64 -22.13
N GLU A 264 -13.80 -18.56 -20.78
CA GLU A 264 -14.83 -17.84 -20.03
C GLU A 264 -14.54 -16.34 -19.88
N SER A 265 -13.29 -15.94 -19.70
CA SER A 265 -12.89 -14.52 -19.64
C SER A 265 -13.00 -13.84 -21.01
N ASP A 266 -12.92 -14.56 -22.12
CA ASP A 266 -13.18 -14.01 -23.47
C ASP A 266 -14.67 -13.64 -23.67
N ALA A 267 -15.59 -14.35 -23.01
CA ALA A 267 -17.03 -14.18 -23.23
C ALA A 267 -17.63 -13.01 -22.42
N THR A 268 -17.08 -12.71 -21.24
CA THR A 268 -17.71 -11.82 -20.25
C THR A 268 -17.54 -10.32 -20.58
N PRO A 269 -16.32 -9.82 -20.91
CA PRO A 269 -16.11 -8.44 -21.37
C PRO A 269 -16.83 -8.16 -22.69
N ALA A 270 -16.94 -9.15 -23.59
CA ALA A 270 -17.68 -9.03 -24.85
C ALA A 270 -19.19 -8.80 -24.62
N ILE A 271 -19.78 -9.47 -23.63
CA ILE A 271 -21.19 -9.28 -23.27
C ILE A 271 -21.37 -7.94 -22.55
N ILE A 272 -20.54 -7.64 -21.54
CA ILE A 272 -20.64 -6.38 -20.77
C ILE A 272 -20.43 -5.17 -21.68
N SER A 273 -19.39 -5.15 -22.51
CA SER A 273 -19.14 -4.07 -23.47
C SER A 273 -20.28 -3.92 -24.48
N SER A 274 -20.89 -5.02 -24.93
CA SER A 274 -22.05 -4.97 -25.83
C SER A 274 -23.32 -4.43 -25.18
N LEU A 275 -23.47 -4.57 -23.85
CA LEU A 275 -24.65 -4.16 -23.09
C LEU A 275 -24.51 -2.75 -22.49
N THR A 276 -23.30 -2.37 -22.06
CA THR A 276 -23.02 -1.13 -21.32
C THR A 276 -22.33 -0.06 -22.18
N GLY A 277 -21.63 -0.46 -23.25
CA GLY A 277 -20.75 0.43 -24.01
C GLY A 277 -19.44 0.77 -23.28
N GLU A 278 -19.21 0.20 -22.09
CA GLU A 278 -17.99 0.38 -21.30
C GLU A 278 -17.00 -0.74 -21.64
N THR A 279 -15.79 -0.36 -22.05
CA THR A 279 -14.69 -1.29 -22.37
C THR A 279 -13.57 -1.25 -21.32
N GLN A 280 -13.83 -0.66 -20.16
CA GLN A 280 -12.77 -0.46 -19.17
C GLN A 280 -12.60 -1.75 -18.38
N GLU A 281 -11.60 -2.56 -18.75
CA GLU A 281 -11.04 -3.55 -17.84
C GLU A 281 -10.64 -2.82 -16.56
N ASN A 282 -11.11 -3.30 -15.41
CA ASN A 282 -10.62 -2.81 -14.13
C ASN A 282 -9.13 -3.14 -14.06
N GLN A 283 -8.28 -2.13 -14.22
CA GLN A 283 -6.85 -2.31 -14.09
C GLN A 283 -6.51 -2.49 -12.61
N ILE A 284 -5.58 -3.40 -12.36
CA ILE A 284 -5.14 -3.76 -11.02
C ILE A 284 -3.72 -3.24 -10.88
N HIS A 285 -3.47 -2.47 -9.83
CA HIS A 285 -2.19 -1.78 -9.65
C HIS A 285 -1.60 -2.07 -8.29
N LEU A 286 -0.35 -2.56 -8.25
CA LEU A 286 0.38 -2.67 -7.00
C LEU A 286 0.79 -1.27 -6.50
N GLN A 287 0.49 -0.95 -5.25
CA GLN A 287 0.78 0.34 -4.62
C GLN A 287 1.79 0.24 -3.47
N GLU A 288 1.92 -0.94 -2.86
CA GLU A 288 2.81 -1.14 -1.72
C GLU A 288 3.31 -2.58 -1.66
N ALA A 289 4.60 -2.74 -1.40
CA ALA A 289 5.23 -4.05 -1.20
C ALA A 289 6.31 -3.97 -0.13
N HIS A 290 6.41 -4.98 0.72
CA HIS A 290 7.41 -5.06 1.79
C HIS A 290 8.43 -6.16 1.53
N PHE A 291 9.68 -5.91 1.95
CA PHE A 291 10.80 -6.83 1.77
C PHE A 291 11.32 -7.32 3.11
N TYR A 292 11.54 -8.63 3.20
CA TYR A 292 12.00 -9.30 4.40
C TYR A 292 13.23 -10.16 4.08
N ASP A 293 14.01 -10.45 5.13
CA ASP A 293 15.20 -11.29 5.07
C ASP A 293 15.11 -12.36 6.17
N ALA A 294 15.80 -13.48 5.97
CA ALA A 294 15.68 -14.69 6.81
C ALA A 294 16.11 -14.48 8.28
N GLU A 295 16.78 -13.38 8.58
CA GLU A 295 17.14 -12.99 9.94
C GLU A 295 15.92 -12.68 10.82
N ASN A 296 14.76 -12.36 10.21
CA ASN A 296 13.54 -11.98 10.92
C ASN A 296 12.34 -12.85 10.48
N LEU A 297 12.38 -14.14 10.80
CA LEU A 297 11.32 -15.10 10.44
C LEU A 297 9.93 -14.70 10.95
N ASP A 298 9.86 -14.11 12.14
CA ASP A 298 8.58 -13.67 12.72
C ASP A 298 7.94 -12.53 11.90
N GLU A 299 8.74 -11.65 11.28
CA GLU A 299 8.20 -10.60 10.40
C GLU A 299 7.62 -11.21 9.11
N ILE A 300 8.21 -12.28 8.61
CA ILE A 300 7.66 -13.03 7.47
C ILE A 300 6.33 -13.69 7.87
N LYS A 301 6.26 -14.30 9.05
CA LYS A 301 5.00 -14.87 9.56
C LYS A 301 3.92 -13.80 9.75
N TRP A 302 4.27 -12.63 10.28
CA TRP A 302 3.36 -11.49 10.36
C TRP A 302 2.87 -11.08 8.98
N ALA A 303 3.76 -11.00 7.99
CA ALA A 303 3.37 -10.69 6.62
C ALA A 303 2.39 -11.72 6.05
N VAL A 304 2.63 -13.01 6.26
CA VAL A 304 1.71 -14.09 5.85
C VAL A 304 0.35 -13.96 6.54
N TYR A 305 0.38 -13.76 7.86
CA TYR A 305 -0.82 -13.63 8.69
C TYR A 305 -1.68 -12.44 8.27
N GLN A 306 -1.05 -11.31 7.92
CA GLN A 306 -1.75 -10.05 7.66
C GLN A 306 -2.12 -9.88 6.19
N TYR A 307 -1.20 -10.18 5.29
CA TYR A 307 -1.27 -9.77 3.89
C TYR A 307 -1.37 -10.93 2.91
N GLY A 308 -1.34 -12.18 3.38
CA GLY A 308 -1.39 -13.37 2.50
C GLY A 308 0.01 -13.81 2.07
N GLY A 309 0.08 -14.60 1.00
CA GLY A 309 1.30 -15.30 0.59
C GLY A 309 2.52 -14.38 0.42
N VAL A 310 3.67 -14.87 0.86
CA VAL A 310 4.96 -14.16 0.75
C VAL A 310 5.87 -14.92 -0.20
N SER A 311 6.24 -14.32 -1.33
CA SER A 311 7.19 -14.96 -2.26
C SER A 311 8.59 -14.95 -1.66
N THR A 312 9.40 -15.97 -1.97
CA THR A 312 10.78 -16.09 -1.48
C THR A 312 11.57 -17.07 -2.34
N SER A 313 12.89 -17.07 -2.20
CA SER A 313 13.79 -17.90 -2.98
C SER A 313 14.39 -19.05 -2.17
N ILE A 314 14.53 -20.21 -2.82
CA ILE A 314 15.22 -21.38 -2.29
C ILE A 314 16.29 -21.86 -3.28
N TYR A 315 17.21 -22.69 -2.80
CA TYR A 315 17.99 -23.54 -3.68
C TYR A 315 17.28 -24.88 -3.86
N ALA A 316 16.72 -25.14 -5.03
CA ALA A 316 16.23 -26.44 -5.45
C ALA A 316 17.40 -27.28 -6.00
N SER A 317 17.82 -28.30 -5.25
CA SER A 317 18.95 -29.19 -5.59
C SER A 317 18.60 -30.23 -6.70
N VAL A 318 17.99 -29.78 -7.79
CA VAL A 318 17.61 -30.59 -8.96
C VAL A 318 17.68 -29.76 -10.25
N SER A 319 17.80 -30.42 -11.39
CA SER A 319 17.79 -29.78 -12.72
C SER A 319 16.44 -29.91 -13.44
N THR A 320 15.42 -30.42 -12.75
CA THR A 320 14.07 -30.66 -13.29
C THR A 320 13.03 -30.13 -12.30
N SER A 321 11.81 -29.89 -12.76
CA SER A 321 10.65 -29.41 -11.98
C SER A 321 10.06 -30.48 -11.07
N ASN A 322 10.93 -31.15 -10.32
CA ASN A 322 10.60 -32.20 -9.38
C ASN A 322 11.81 -32.44 -8.46
N LEU A 323 11.61 -32.33 -7.15
CA LEU A 323 12.64 -32.63 -6.15
C LEU A 323 12.90 -34.15 -5.95
N THR A 324 12.24 -35.02 -6.70
CA THR A 324 12.44 -36.47 -6.65
C THR A 324 13.90 -36.80 -7.00
N GLY A 325 14.67 -37.19 -5.98
CA GLY A 325 16.11 -37.50 -6.10
C GLY A 325 17.03 -36.49 -5.42
N SER A 326 16.51 -35.34 -4.97
CA SER A 326 17.25 -34.44 -4.08
C SER A 326 17.50 -35.13 -2.74
N SER A 327 18.73 -35.04 -2.21
CA SER A 327 19.03 -35.48 -0.84
C SER A 327 18.34 -34.60 0.21
N SER A 328 18.06 -33.34 -0.14
CA SER A 328 17.45 -32.35 0.73
C SER A 328 15.93 -32.47 0.83
N TYR A 329 15.29 -33.36 0.06
CA TYR A 329 13.83 -33.56 0.05
C TYR A 329 13.42 -34.91 0.62
N ASN A 330 12.55 -34.91 1.63
CA ASN A 330 11.89 -36.10 2.16
C ASN A 330 10.48 -36.22 1.59
N ARG A 331 10.32 -37.10 0.60
CA ARG A 331 9.02 -37.35 -0.06
C ARG A 331 7.96 -37.99 0.85
N ARG A 332 8.34 -38.63 1.96
CA ARG A 332 7.36 -39.28 2.85
C ARG A 332 6.54 -38.28 3.65
N THR A 333 7.14 -37.12 3.90
CA THR A 333 6.62 -36.05 4.76
C THR A 333 6.50 -34.74 3.99
N ASN A 334 6.76 -34.75 2.68
CA ASN A 334 6.78 -33.57 1.82
C ASN A 334 7.57 -32.41 2.44
N SER A 335 8.78 -32.69 2.94
CA SER A 335 9.61 -31.69 3.63
C SER A 335 10.98 -31.51 2.98
N TYR A 336 11.48 -30.29 3.04
CA TYR A 336 12.71 -29.85 2.41
C TYR A 336 13.60 -29.07 3.36
N CYS A 337 14.90 -29.30 3.28
CA CYS A 337 15.89 -28.45 3.93
C CYS A 337 17.22 -28.56 3.19
N TYR A 338 17.74 -27.43 2.70
CA TYR A 338 19.08 -27.31 2.16
C TYR A 338 19.94 -26.45 3.08
N THR A 339 20.98 -27.04 3.66
CA THR A 339 21.91 -26.38 4.61
C THR A 339 23.26 -26.03 3.98
N GLY A 340 23.37 -26.11 2.65
CA GLY A 340 24.60 -25.77 1.93
C GLY A 340 24.73 -24.27 1.61
N ASN A 341 25.73 -23.94 0.80
CA ASN A 341 26.07 -22.54 0.43
C ASN A 341 25.75 -22.20 -1.02
N ALA A 342 25.00 -23.04 -1.73
CA ALA A 342 24.56 -22.70 -3.08
C ALA A 342 23.58 -21.52 -3.04
N LYS A 343 23.70 -20.65 -4.04
CA LYS A 343 22.78 -19.54 -4.25
C LYS A 343 21.39 -20.06 -4.64
N PRO A 344 20.32 -19.32 -4.34
CA PRO A 344 18.98 -19.72 -4.75
C PRO A 344 18.86 -19.82 -6.26
N ASN A 345 17.98 -20.70 -6.72
CA ASN A 345 17.68 -20.94 -8.14
C ASN A 345 16.20 -21.24 -8.41
N HIS A 346 15.34 -21.14 -7.40
CA HIS A 346 13.90 -21.41 -7.51
C HIS A 346 13.13 -20.56 -6.52
N ASP A 347 11.96 -20.06 -6.93
CA ASP A 347 11.10 -19.24 -6.07
C ASP A 347 9.82 -20.01 -5.70
N VAL A 348 9.33 -19.77 -4.48
CA VAL A 348 8.13 -20.38 -3.89
C VAL A 348 7.35 -19.33 -3.10
N VAL A 349 6.13 -19.66 -2.65
CA VAL A 349 5.31 -18.79 -1.81
C VAL A 349 5.17 -19.41 -0.43
N ILE A 350 5.54 -18.69 0.62
CA ILE A 350 5.22 -19.04 2.01
C ILE A 350 3.74 -18.72 2.22
N ILE A 351 2.95 -19.73 2.56
CA ILE A 351 1.50 -19.63 2.79
C ILE A 351 1.10 -19.96 4.23
N GLY A 352 2.07 -20.20 5.09
CA GLY A 352 1.82 -20.61 6.47
C GLY A 352 3.07 -21.07 7.18
N TRP A 353 2.90 -21.55 8.40
CA TRP A 353 3.97 -22.11 9.20
C TRP A 353 3.44 -23.10 10.24
N ASP A 354 4.34 -23.94 10.74
CA ASP A 354 4.12 -24.83 11.88
C ASP A 354 5.42 -24.86 12.72
N ASP A 355 5.38 -24.20 13.89
CA ASP A 355 6.52 -24.12 14.82
C ASP A 355 6.89 -25.47 15.44
N ASP A 356 5.95 -26.42 15.45
CA ASP A 356 6.12 -27.74 16.03
C ASP A 356 6.42 -28.82 14.98
N TYR A 357 6.54 -28.44 13.69
CA TYR A 357 6.83 -29.38 12.61
C TYR A 357 8.11 -30.19 12.91
N PRO A 358 8.03 -31.53 13.03
CA PRO A 358 9.12 -32.33 13.57
C PRO A 358 10.42 -32.25 12.76
N ALA A 359 11.54 -31.96 13.44
CA ALA A 359 12.88 -32.00 12.87
C ALA A 359 13.19 -33.34 12.16
N SER A 360 12.68 -34.44 12.70
CA SER A 360 12.86 -35.79 12.14
C SER A 360 12.16 -36.02 10.80
N ASN A 361 11.29 -35.10 10.36
CA ASN A 361 10.66 -35.17 9.06
C ASN A 361 11.62 -34.73 7.94
N PHE A 362 12.67 -33.96 8.22
CA PHE A 362 13.63 -33.54 7.20
C PHE A 362 14.63 -34.66 6.85
N SER A 363 15.13 -34.65 5.62
CA SER A 363 16.19 -35.58 5.19
C SER A 363 17.56 -35.22 5.79
N GLU A 364 17.75 -33.94 6.11
CA GLU A 364 18.94 -33.40 6.77
C GLU A 364 18.75 -33.37 8.29
N ASP A 365 19.85 -33.43 9.05
CA ASP A 365 19.82 -33.24 10.50
C ASP A 365 19.67 -31.74 10.80
N VAL A 366 18.44 -31.32 11.13
CA VAL A 366 18.12 -29.91 11.44
C VAL A 366 18.13 -29.66 12.96
N PRO A 367 18.58 -28.48 13.43
CA PRO A 367 18.78 -28.22 14.86
C PRO A 367 17.52 -28.31 15.75
N ALA A 368 16.34 -28.01 15.22
CA ALA A 368 15.09 -28.05 15.97
C ALA A 368 13.86 -28.21 15.04
N ASN A 369 12.69 -28.36 15.65
CA ASN A 369 11.40 -28.30 14.96
C ASN A 369 11.16 -26.91 14.34
N GLY A 370 10.20 -26.86 13.42
CA GLY A 370 9.74 -25.62 12.81
C GLY A 370 9.90 -25.62 11.30
N ALA A 371 8.82 -25.26 10.61
CA ALA A 371 8.79 -25.16 9.16
C ALA A 371 7.87 -24.04 8.68
N PHE A 372 8.22 -23.46 7.55
CA PHE A 372 7.25 -22.78 6.70
C PHE A 372 6.47 -23.80 5.88
N ILE A 373 5.20 -23.49 5.62
CA ILE A 373 4.35 -24.18 4.67
C ILE A 373 4.45 -23.40 3.37
N CYS A 374 4.93 -24.04 2.31
CA CYS A 374 5.22 -23.37 1.05
C CYS A 374 4.43 -23.99 -0.10
N GLN A 375 3.85 -23.12 -0.92
CA GLN A 375 3.27 -23.44 -2.21
C GLN A 375 4.33 -23.37 -3.31
N ASN A 376 4.28 -24.31 -4.25
CA ASN A 376 5.22 -24.43 -5.35
C ASN A 376 4.51 -24.30 -6.71
N SER A 377 5.27 -23.95 -7.75
CA SER A 377 4.81 -23.76 -9.12
C SER A 377 5.11 -24.95 -10.05
N TRP A 378 5.10 -26.19 -9.52
CA TRP A 378 5.33 -27.43 -10.30
C TRP A 378 4.06 -28.30 -10.45
N GLY A 379 2.90 -27.70 -10.22
CA GLY A 379 1.59 -28.34 -10.31
C GLY A 379 1.22 -29.14 -9.06
N THR A 380 -0.07 -29.46 -8.97
CA THR A 380 -0.67 -30.19 -7.84
C THR A 380 -0.14 -31.61 -7.66
N GLY A 381 0.54 -32.19 -8.65
CA GLY A 381 1.18 -33.50 -8.50
C GLY A 381 2.45 -33.51 -7.63
N PHE A 382 2.96 -32.35 -7.23
CA PHE A 382 4.12 -32.20 -6.36
C PHE A 382 3.68 -32.14 -4.89
N GLY A 383 4.49 -32.70 -3.97
CA GLY A 383 4.24 -32.55 -2.54
C GLY A 383 2.87 -33.06 -2.09
N ASP A 384 2.19 -32.24 -1.30
CA ASP A 384 0.81 -32.36 -0.87
C ASP A 384 -0.03 -31.35 -1.66
N ASP A 385 -0.54 -31.78 -2.82
CA ASP A 385 -1.31 -30.94 -3.75
C ASP A 385 -0.62 -29.62 -4.14
N GLY A 386 0.69 -29.66 -4.37
CA GLY A 386 1.53 -28.50 -4.71
C GLY A 386 2.23 -27.85 -3.51
N VAL A 387 1.92 -28.30 -2.30
CA VAL A 387 2.42 -27.73 -1.03
C VAL A 387 3.45 -28.64 -0.38
N PHE A 388 4.42 -28.06 0.33
CA PHE A 388 5.47 -28.78 1.04
C PHE A 388 6.03 -27.93 2.18
N TYR A 389 6.72 -28.57 3.13
CA TYR A 389 7.28 -27.93 4.31
C TYR A 389 8.75 -27.59 4.09
N ILE A 390 9.18 -26.36 4.39
CA ILE A 390 10.58 -25.95 4.33
C ILE A 390 11.05 -25.59 5.73
N SER A 391 12.13 -26.22 6.20
CA SER A 391 12.66 -25.94 7.54
C SER A 391 13.04 -24.48 7.71
N TYR A 392 12.82 -23.91 8.90
CA TYR A 392 13.38 -22.59 9.27
C TYR A 392 14.92 -22.53 9.19
N TYR A 393 15.58 -23.68 9.13
CA TYR A 393 17.03 -23.81 9.04
C TYR A 393 17.54 -24.01 7.60
N ASP A 394 16.69 -23.88 6.58
CA ASP A 394 17.15 -23.83 5.19
C ASP A 394 17.98 -22.56 4.96
N SER A 395 19.12 -22.67 4.27
CA SER A 395 20.07 -21.57 4.09
C SER A 395 19.54 -20.41 3.24
N ASN A 396 18.43 -20.59 2.52
CA ASN A 396 17.91 -19.61 1.56
C ASN A 396 16.51 -19.08 1.94
N ILE A 397 15.64 -19.92 2.50
CA ILE A 397 14.24 -19.57 2.77
C ILE A 397 14.12 -18.26 3.57
N GLY A 398 13.18 -17.42 3.17
CA GLY A 398 12.92 -16.14 3.82
C GLY A 398 13.88 -15.02 3.44
N ASN A 399 14.96 -15.29 2.69
CA ASN A 399 15.72 -14.23 2.04
C ASN A 399 14.97 -13.73 0.81
N GLN A 400 15.16 -12.45 0.47
CA GLN A 400 14.51 -11.83 -0.69
C GLN A 400 12.99 -12.05 -0.66
N ALA A 401 12.41 -12.07 0.54
CA ALA A 401 11.01 -12.37 0.72
C ALA A 401 10.17 -11.12 0.46
N VAL A 402 9.07 -11.25 -0.29
CA VAL A 402 8.24 -10.12 -0.71
C VAL A 402 6.79 -10.37 -0.36
N SER A 403 6.20 -9.41 0.35
CA SER A 403 4.75 -9.33 0.56
C SER A 403 4.19 -8.21 -0.31
N TYR A 404 3.08 -8.50 -1.00
CA TYR A 404 2.35 -7.55 -1.84
C TYR A 404 1.19 -7.01 -1.00
N VAL A 405 1.35 -5.80 -0.47
CA VAL A 405 0.61 -5.34 0.71
C VAL A 405 -0.65 -4.57 0.33
N LYS A 406 -0.52 -3.65 -0.64
CA LYS A 406 -1.61 -2.79 -1.07
C LYS A 406 -1.79 -2.89 -2.57
N ILE A 407 -2.94 -3.39 -2.98
CA ILE A 407 -3.34 -3.53 -4.37
C ILE A 407 -4.55 -2.65 -4.59
N ASP A 408 -4.47 -1.80 -5.60
CA ASP A 408 -5.55 -0.93 -6.02
C ASP A 408 -6.37 -1.64 -7.11
N THR A 409 -7.56 -2.08 -6.75
CA THR A 409 -8.55 -2.71 -7.65
C THR A 409 -9.60 -1.71 -8.14
N ASN A 410 -9.54 -0.47 -7.68
CA ASN A 410 -10.57 0.56 -7.91
C ASN A 410 -10.10 1.70 -8.83
N ASN A 411 -8.91 1.58 -9.44
CA ASN A 411 -8.28 2.65 -10.22
C ASN A 411 -8.24 3.97 -9.45
N THR A 412 -7.75 3.93 -8.20
CA THR A 412 -7.57 5.11 -7.35
C THR A 412 -6.79 6.21 -8.05
N TYR A 413 -5.85 5.82 -8.92
CA TYR A 413 -5.09 6.70 -9.79
C TYR A 413 -5.21 6.26 -11.25
N ASN A 414 -5.42 7.20 -12.16
CA ASN A 414 -5.56 6.93 -13.60
C ASN A 414 -4.26 7.09 -14.38
N TYR A 415 -3.28 7.80 -13.83
CA TYR A 415 -2.03 8.14 -14.52
C TYR A 415 -0.81 7.94 -13.61
N ILE A 416 0.30 7.53 -14.21
CA ILE A 416 1.60 7.39 -13.58
C ILE A 416 2.66 8.12 -14.40
N TYR A 417 3.46 8.95 -13.74
CA TYR A 417 4.64 9.60 -14.29
C TYR A 417 5.88 8.94 -13.71
N GLN A 418 6.72 8.40 -14.59
CA GLN A 418 7.87 7.57 -14.21
C GLN A 418 8.93 7.57 -15.31
N SER A 419 10.16 7.23 -14.92
CA SER A 419 11.30 6.99 -15.81
C SER A 419 12.13 5.82 -15.26
N ASP A 420 11.50 4.89 -14.54
CA ASP A 420 12.17 3.79 -13.85
C ASP A 420 11.49 2.44 -14.14
N LEU A 421 11.35 2.11 -15.43
CA LEU A 421 10.56 0.95 -15.87
C LEU A 421 11.19 -0.40 -15.49
N CYS A 422 12.50 -0.45 -15.22
CA CYS A 422 13.18 -1.61 -14.65
C CYS A 422 13.31 -1.53 -13.11
N GLY A 423 12.79 -0.47 -12.49
CA GLY A 423 12.66 -0.34 -11.05
C GLY A 423 13.98 -0.41 -10.28
N TRP A 424 13.93 -0.95 -9.06
CA TRP A 424 15.09 -0.91 -8.17
C TRP A 424 16.20 -1.89 -8.57
N VAL A 425 17.29 -1.36 -9.13
CA VAL A 425 18.50 -2.10 -9.51
C VAL A 425 19.68 -1.78 -8.57
N GLY A 426 19.73 -0.58 -8.02
CA GLY A 426 20.71 -0.23 -6.99
C GLY A 426 20.39 1.06 -6.25
N GLN A 427 21.41 1.67 -5.66
CA GLN A 427 21.22 2.74 -4.69
C GLN A 427 22.32 3.80 -4.73
N ILE A 428 21.93 5.06 -4.52
CA ILE A 428 22.82 6.24 -4.55
C ILE A 428 22.61 7.12 -3.31
N GLY A 429 23.59 7.98 -3.03
CA GLY A 429 23.55 8.91 -1.89
C GLY A 429 24.93 9.48 -1.53
N TYR A 430 24.97 10.28 -0.46
CA TYR A 430 26.14 11.08 -0.08
C TYR A 430 26.96 10.48 1.08
N SER A 431 27.01 9.16 1.19
CA SER A 431 27.59 8.47 2.35
C SER A 431 26.93 8.90 3.67
N LYS A 432 25.61 9.11 3.62
CA LYS A 432 24.76 9.57 4.72
C LYS A 432 23.45 8.80 4.69
N GLN A 433 22.82 8.67 5.84
CA GLN A 433 21.50 8.05 5.99
C GLN A 433 20.39 8.82 5.28
N TRP A 434 20.64 10.09 4.95
CA TRP A 434 19.69 10.94 4.25
C TRP A 434 20.21 11.50 2.93
N ALA A 435 19.28 11.74 2.02
CA ALA A 435 19.50 12.46 0.76
C ALA A 435 18.18 13.06 0.27
N TYR A 436 18.28 14.03 -0.65
CA TYR A 436 17.17 14.49 -1.45
C TYR A 436 17.30 13.93 -2.87
N GLY A 437 16.20 13.42 -3.41
CA GLY A 437 16.03 13.09 -4.82
C GLY A 437 14.89 13.90 -5.42
N ALA A 438 14.91 14.20 -6.71
CA ALA A 438 13.82 14.87 -7.40
C ALA A 438 13.69 14.35 -8.82
N ASN A 439 12.47 14.03 -9.25
CA ASN A 439 12.16 13.77 -10.66
C ASN A 439 11.26 14.89 -11.19
N THR A 440 11.49 15.26 -12.45
CA THR A 440 10.71 16.28 -13.14
C THR A 440 9.90 15.65 -14.26
N PHE A 441 8.66 16.08 -14.42
CA PHE A 441 7.71 15.53 -15.37
C PHE A 441 7.04 16.65 -16.16
N VAL A 442 6.40 16.28 -17.27
CA VAL A 442 5.54 17.16 -18.05
C VAL A 442 4.16 16.53 -18.05
N ALA A 443 3.13 17.30 -17.69
CA ALA A 443 1.77 16.78 -17.63
C ALA A 443 1.21 16.52 -19.04
N ASP A 444 0.61 15.35 -19.25
CA ASP A 444 0.04 14.97 -20.55
C ASP A 444 -1.42 15.44 -20.74
N ALA A 445 -2.04 15.94 -19.66
CA ALA A 445 -3.38 16.51 -19.65
C ALA A 445 -3.56 17.42 -18.42
N ASP A 446 -4.68 18.15 -18.37
CA ASP A 446 -5.13 18.81 -17.15
C ASP A 446 -5.45 17.77 -16.08
N GLN A 447 -4.65 17.73 -15.02
CA GLN A 447 -4.67 16.65 -14.03
C GLN A 447 -4.45 17.15 -12.60
N GLN A 448 -4.74 16.29 -11.63
CA GLN A 448 -4.38 16.46 -10.23
C GLN A 448 -3.35 15.39 -9.83
N ILE A 449 -2.15 15.83 -9.43
CA ILE A 449 -1.14 14.97 -8.83
C ILE A 449 -1.53 14.73 -7.37
N GLU A 450 -1.66 13.47 -6.98
CA GLU A 450 -2.27 13.07 -5.70
C GLU A 450 -1.38 12.18 -4.85
N ALA A 451 -0.34 11.57 -5.41
CA ALA A 451 0.60 10.75 -4.66
C ALA A 451 1.98 10.70 -5.31
N ALA A 452 2.96 10.24 -4.52
CA ALA A 452 4.28 9.91 -5.01
C ALA A 452 4.72 8.53 -4.53
N GLY A 453 5.41 7.80 -5.40
CA GLY A 453 5.90 6.46 -5.12
C GLY A 453 7.42 6.42 -4.98
N PHE A 454 7.94 5.69 -3.98
CA PHE A 454 9.38 5.52 -3.79
C PHE A 454 9.71 4.23 -3.00
N TYR A 455 10.98 3.81 -3.07
CA TYR A 455 11.50 2.70 -2.27
C TYR A 455 12.10 3.19 -0.94
N ALA A 456 11.67 2.60 0.17
CA ALA A 456 12.39 2.65 1.44
C ALA A 456 13.42 1.51 1.49
N LEU A 457 14.71 1.85 1.49
CA LEU A 457 15.80 0.87 1.37
C LEU A 457 16.20 0.19 2.69
N GLY A 458 15.51 0.50 3.78
CA GLY A 458 15.70 -0.06 5.11
C GLY A 458 14.50 0.26 6.01
N THR A 459 14.51 -0.33 7.21
CA THR A 459 13.45 -0.15 8.20
C THR A 459 13.47 1.26 8.79
N ASP A 460 12.33 1.68 9.36
CA ASP A 460 12.16 2.97 10.04
C ASP A 460 12.59 4.18 9.18
N THR A 461 12.29 4.11 7.88
CA THR A 461 12.60 5.19 6.94
C THR A 461 11.65 6.35 7.14
N SER A 462 12.17 7.49 7.57
CA SER A 462 11.43 8.75 7.61
C SER A 462 11.50 9.47 6.26
N TYR A 463 10.40 10.07 5.84
CA TYR A 463 10.30 10.72 4.54
C TYR A 463 9.56 12.06 4.59
N GLN A 464 9.85 12.91 3.61
CA GLN A 464 9.06 14.08 3.25
C GLN A 464 8.94 14.15 1.74
N VAL A 465 7.72 14.31 1.23
CA VAL A 465 7.44 14.50 -0.19
C VAL A 465 7.02 15.94 -0.40
N TYR A 466 7.61 16.55 -1.42
CA TYR A 466 7.29 17.91 -1.83
C TYR A 466 6.89 17.96 -3.30
N PHE A 467 6.05 18.93 -3.62
CA PHE A 467 5.62 19.24 -4.98
C PHE A 467 6.18 20.60 -5.43
N VAL A 468 6.56 20.71 -6.70
CA VAL A 468 7.02 21.95 -7.34
C VAL A 468 6.21 22.16 -8.62
N SER A 469 5.36 23.18 -8.65
CA SER A 469 4.64 23.61 -9.87
C SER A 469 5.55 24.38 -10.82
N ASN A 470 5.18 24.48 -12.10
CA ASN A 470 5.87 25.33 -13.08
C ASN A 470 7.41 25.18 -13.07
N TYR A 471 7.90 23.94 -13.04
CA TYR A 471 9.32 23.65 -13.03
C TYR A 471 9.99 24.14 -14.32
N GLU A 472 11.00 25.01 -14.20
CA GLU A 472 11.78 25.48 -15.36
C GLU A 472 13.21 24.92 -15.36
N ASN A 473 13.84 24.87 -14.18
CA ASN A 473 15.20 24.39 -13.97
C ASN A 473 15.43 24.14 -12.46
N THR A 474 16.63 23.68 -12.09
CA THR A 474 16.96 23.30 -10.70
C THR A 474 16.76 24.42 -9.67
N SER A 475 16.74 25.70 -10.07
CA SER A 475 16.42 26.79 -9.14
C SER A 475 14.95 26.76 -8.67
N SER A 476 14.02 26.28 -9.51
CA SER A 476 12.59 26.11 -9.16
C SER A 476 12.40 25.10 -8.03
N LEU A 477 13.30 24.13 -7.84
CA LEU A 477 13.23 23.14 -6.75
C LEU A 477 13.33 23.77 -5.35
N SER A 478 13.77 25.03 -5.26
CA SER A 478 13.76 25.79 -4.01
C SER A 478 12.35 26.22 -3.57
N GLU A 479 11.38 26.27 -4.50
CA GLU A 479 9.98 26.70 -4.28
C GLU A 479 9.06 25.53 -3.88
N LYS A 480 9.64 24.39 -3.48
CA LYS A 480 8.92 23.16 -3.12
C LYS A 480 7.94 23.35 -1.95
N GLU A 481 6.75 22.80 -2.11
CA GLU A 481 5.69 22.76 -1.09
C GLU A 481 5.63 21.36 -0.45
N LEU A 482 5.62 21.25 0.88
CA LEU A 482 5.48 19.97 1.57
C LEU A 482 4.05 19.43 1.37
N VAL A 483 3.93 18.25 0.74
CA VAL A 483 2.64 17.63 0.43
C VAL A 483 2.38 16.36 1.22
N ALA A 484 3.42 15.69 1.72
CA ALA A 484 3.28 14.56 2.65
C ALA A 484 4.55 14.37 3.49
N SER A 485 4.43 13.75 4.66
CA SER A 485 5.56 13.35 5.48
C SER A 485 5.16 12.24 6.44
N GLY A 486 6.10 11.39 6.81
CA GLY A 486 5.82 10.29 7.72
C GLY A 486 7.04 9.41 7.97
N THR A 487 6.79 8.20 8.46
CA THR A 487 7.79 7.16 8.63
C THR A 487 7.16 5.82 8.26
N VAL A 488 7.90 5.01 7.51
CA VAL A 488 7.53 3.64 7.14
C VAL A 488 8.45 2.66 7.87
N SER A 489 7.86 1.66 8.51
CA SER A 489 8.63 0.75 9.38
C SER A 489 9.36 -0.32 8.60
N GLN A 490 8.78 -0.81 7.49
CA GLN A 490 9.38 -1.89 6.70
C GLN A 490 10.21 -1.37 5.53
N LYS A 491 11.20 -2.15 5.12
CA LYS A 491 11.84 -1.98 3.82
C LYS A 491 10.84 -2.33 2.73
N GLY A 492 10.76 -1.57 1.64
CA GLY A 492 9.72 -1.79 0.64
C GLY A 492 9.56 -0.70 -0.39
N TYR A 493 8.48 -0.78 -1.17
CA TYR A 493 7.98 0.28 -2.02
C TYR A 493 6.67 0.83 -1.45
N TYR A 494 6.50 2.16 -1.50
CA TYR A 494 5.33 2.84 -0.96
C TYR A 494 4.81 3.91 -1.91
N THR A 495 3.50 3.90 -2.16
CA THR A 495 2.76 5.03 -2.73
C THR A 495 2.16 5.90 -1.63
N ILE A 496 2.68 7.11 -1.47
CA ILE A 496 2.26 8.06 -0.44
C ILE A 496 1.31 9.09 -1.01
N LYS A 497 0.07 9.08 -0.52
CA LYS A 497 -0.94 10.09 -0.83
C LYS A 497 -0.56 11.47 -0.28
N PHE A 498 -0.84 12.50 -1.05
CA PHE A 498 -0.67 13.89 -0.65
C PHE A 498 -1.79 14.32 0.29
N ASN A 499 -1.47 15.22 1.22
CA ASN A 499 -2.45 15.85 2.11
C ASN A 499 -3.50 16.66 1.33
N SER A 500 -3.13 17.15 0.14
CA SER A 500 -4.03 17.83 -0.79
C SER A 500 -3.56 17.60 -2.24
N PRO A 501 -4.47 17.28 -3.18
CA PRO A 501 -4.14 17.19 -4.60
C PRO A 501 -3.50 18.47 -5.17
N LYS A 502 -2.67 18.33 -6.20
CA LYS A 502 -1.97 19.45 -6.87
C LYS A 502 -2.31 19.48 -8.35
N THR A 503 -3.00 20.53 -8.78
CA THR A 503 -3.39 20.70 -10.19
C THR A 503 -2.20 21.09 -11.06
N VAL A 504 -2.11 20.47 -12.23
CA VAL A 504 -1.18 20.79 -13.32
C VAL A 504 -1.96 20.89 -14.62
N ALA A 505 -1.60 21.85 -15.47
CA ALA A 505 -2.18 21.97 -16.80
C ALA A 505 -1.44 21.11 -17.83
N GLU A 506 -2.10 20.70 -18.91
CA GLU A 506 -1.45 20.01 -20.03
C GLU A 506 -0.20 20.78 -20.51
N GLY A 507 0.92 20.08 -20.63
CA GLY A 507 2.22 20.62 -21.01
C GLY A 507 2.97 21.38 -19.90
N GLU A 508 2.37 21.56 -18.72
CA GLU A 508 3.05 22.13 -17.57
C GLU A 508 4.12 21.17 -17.06
N SER A 509 5.33 21.68 -16.83
CA SER A 509 6.38 20.94 -16.17
C SER A 509 6.24 21.07 -14.65
N PHE A 510 6.40 19.97 -13.93
CA PHE A 510 6.37 19.94 -12.46
C PHE A 510 7.48 19.01 -11.93
N ALA A 511 7.72 19.05 -10.62
CA ALA A 511 8.65 18.13 -9.99
C ALA A 511 8.09 17.54 -8.69
N VAL A 512 8.47 16.30 -8.41
CA VAL A 512 8.30 15.65 -7.12
C VAL A 512 9.67 15.56 -6.47
N VAL A 513 9.80 16.11 -5.27
CA VAL A 513 11.02 16.08 -4.48
C VAL A 513 10.81 15.17 -3.27
N LEU A 514 11.70 14.19 -3.12
CA LEU A 514 11.72 13.26 -2.01
C LEU A 514 12.92 13.59 -1.11
N TYR A 515 12.65 13.81 0.17
CA TYR A 515 13.65 13.63 1.23
C TYR A 515 13.42 12.28 1.89
N VAL A 516 14.49 11.50 2.03
CA VAL A 516 14.49 10.27 2.82
C VAL A 516 15.61 10.31 3.84
N ASN A 517 15.35 9.72 4.99
CA ASN A 517 16.34 9.38 5.99
C ASN A 517 16.09 7.95 6.46
N THR A 518 16.97 7.05 6.04
CA THR A 518 16.89 5.61 6.28
C THR A 518 18.05 5.22 7.18
N PRO A 519 17.78 4.72 8.40
CA PRO A 519 18.81 4.14 9.27
C PRO A 519 19.66 3.08 8.56
N ASP A 520 20.92 2.96 8.99
CA ASP A 520 21.86 1.91 8.57
C ASP A 520 22.20 1.77 7.07
N THR A 521 21.64 2.61 6.19
CA THR A 521 22.15 2.83 4.83
C THR A 521 22.92 4.14 4.73
N VAL A 522 23.83 4.22 3.76
CA VAL A 522 24.55 5.45 3.42
C VAL A 522 24.24 5.93 1.99
N ARG A 523 23.31 5.25 1.33
CA ARG A 523 22.81 5.46 -0.03
C ARG A 523 21.29 5.23 -0.05
N PRO A 524 20.48 6.17 0.45
CA PRO A 524 19.08 5.92 0.74
C PRO A 524 18.15 6.05 -0.48
N LEU A 525 18.65 6.41 -1.67
CA LEU A 525 17.82 6.60 -2.87
C LEU A 525 17.97 5.41 -3.82
N ALA A 526 16.85 4.80 -4.20
CA ALA A 526 16.80 3.74 -5.20
C ALA A 526 16.95 4.28 -6.63
N VAL A 527 17.62 3.51 -7.48
CA VAL A 527 17.81 3.83 -8.90
C VAL A 527 17.70 2.60 -9.79
N GLU A 528 17.36 2.84 -11.06
CA GLU A 528 17.67 1.92 -12.14
C GLU A 528 18.92 2.38 -12.91
N TYR A 529 19.73 1.42 -13.37
CA TYR A 529 20.87 1.67 -14.24
C TYR A 529 21.31 0.38 -14.93
N VAL A 530 22.10 0.51 -16.01
CA VAL A 530 22.70 -0.64 -16.69
C VAL A 530 23.88 -1.16 -15.87
N THR A 531 23.76 -2.36 -15.27
CA THR A 531 24.84 -3.01 -14.52
C THR A 531 25.32 -4.32 -15.11
N ASP A 532 24.43 -5.10 -15.72
CA ASP A 532 24.72 -6.41 -16.29
C ASP A 532 23.77 -6.74 -17.47
N SER A 533 23.84 -7.96 -17.98
CA SER A 533 23.03 -8.42 -19.10
C SER A 533 21.52 -8.43 -18.82
N MET A 534 21.08 -8.54 -17.57
CA MET A 534 19.65 -8.51 -17.23
C MET A 534 19.10 -7.08 -17.36
N THR A 535 19.89 -6.07 -17.01
CA THR A 535 19.48 -4.66 -17.01
C THR A 535 19.85 -3.92 -18.30
N GLN A 536 20.18 -4.64 -19.37
CA GLN A 536 20.72 -4.03 -20.59
C GLN A 536 19.68 -3.16 -21.33
N ALA A 537 18.39 -3.39 -21.07
CA ALA A 537 17.27 -2.65 -21.65
C ALA A 537 16.92 -1.36 -20.88
N VAL A 538 17.56 -1.09 -19.74
CA VAL A 538 17.34 0.17 -18.99
C VAL A 538 17.65 1.36 -19.91
N ASP A 539 16.68 2.25 -20.08
CA ASP A 539 16.84 3.53 -20.74
C ASP A 539 17.11 4.59 -19.67
N ILE A 540 18.28 5.22 -19.68
CA ILE A 540 18.61 6.32 -18.75
C ILE A 540 18.44 7.70 -19.40
N THR A 541 17.89 7.74 -20.63
CA THR A 541 17.76 8.97 -21.42
C THR A 541 16.37 9.60 -21.31
N ASP A 542 15.41 8.86 -20.77
CA ASP A 542 14.07 9.31 -20.40
C ASP A 542 14.02 9.96 -19.00
N GLY A 543 15.04 9.72 -18.17
CA GLY A 543 15.22 10.30 -16.86
C GLY A 543 15.50 11.80 -16.88
N LYS A 544 14.93 12.49 -15.89
CA LYS A 544 15.26 13.87 -15.52
C LYS A 544 15.33 14.00 -14.01
N GLY A 545 16.23 13.21 -13.43
CA GLY A 545 16.46 13.09 -12.01
C GLY A 545 17.53 14.05 -11.51
N PHE A 546 17.36 14.49 -10.26
CA PHE A 546 18.34 15.32 -9.55
C PHE A 546 18.55 14.79 -8.15
N ILE A 547 19.80 14.78 -7.70
CA ILE A 547 20.17 14.41 -6.33
C ILE A 547 20.77 15.61 -5.60
N SER A 548 20.49 15.74 -4.30
CA SER A 548 21.01 16.81 -3.46
C SER A 548 21.30 16.36 -2.03
N ASN A 549 22.39 16.86 -1.47
CA ASN A 549 22.77 16.61 -0.08
C ASN A 549 22.07 17.56 0.92
N ASN A 550 21.55 18.70 0.43
CA ASN A 550 20.98 19.76 1.27
C ASN A 550 19.62 20.29 0.78
N GLY A 551 19.10 19.78 -0.34
CA GLY A 551 17.83 20.20 -0.94
C GLY A 551 17.89 21.58 -1.60
N LEU A 552 19.09 22.10 -1.86
CA LEU A 552 19.36 23.41 -2.46
C LEU A 552 20.29 23.32 -3.68
N ASP A 553 21.38 22.57 -3.56
CA ASP A 553 22.36 22.34 -4.64
C ASP A 553 22.09 20.99 -5.27
N TRP A 554 21.77 20.98 -6.57
CA TRP A 554 21.28 19.80 -7.29
C TRP A 554 22.23 19.37 -8.39
N GLU A 555 22.49 18.08 -8.46
CA GLU A 555 23.28 17.43 -9.51
C GLU A 555 22.35 16.54 -10.34
N ASN A 556 22.45 16.60 -11.67
CA ASN A 556 21.67 15.71 -12.54
C ASN A 556 22.18 14.27 -12.41
N VAL A 557 21.27 13.32 -12.14
CA VAL A 557 21.63 11.93 -11.81
C VAL A 557 22.13 11.19 -13.04
N GLU A 558 21.53 11.44 -14.20
CA GLU A 558 21.91 10.82 -15.47
C GLU A 558 23.34 11.23 -15.88
N ASP A 559 23.73 12.48 -15.63
CA ASP A 559 25.08 12.99 -15.90
C ASP A 559 26.14 12.46 -14.93
N VAL A 560 25.85 12.44 -13.62
CA VAL A 560 26.86 12.15 -12.58
C VAL A 560 26.91 10.69 -12.16
N VAL A 561 25.82 9.94 -12.33
CA VAL A 561 25.71 8.52 -11.92
C VAL A 561 25.27 7.59 -13.06
N GLN A 562 24.76 8.12 -14.18
CA GLN A 562 24.25 7.32 -15.31
C GLN A 562 23.12 6.37 -14.89
N ALA A 563 22.14 6.94 -14.18
CA ALA A 563 21.03 6.21 -13.57
C ALA A 563 19.76 7.08 -13.53
N ASN A 564 18.58 6.47 -13.46
CA ASN A 564 17.32 7.15 -13.18
C ASN A 564 16.90 6.91 -11.73
N LEU A 565 16.34 7.93 -11.07
CA LEU A 565 15.77 7.79 -9.73
C LEU A 565 14.43 7.06 -9.79
N CYS A 566 14.22 6.11 -8.87
CA CYS A 566 12.95 5.44 -8.68
C CYS A 566 11.97 6.29 -7.84
N ILE A 567 11.54 7.43 -8.41
CA ILE A 567 10.54 8.33 -7.84
C ILE A 567 9.42 8.50 -8.87
N LYS A 568 8.20 8.09 -8.50
CA LYS A 568 7.03 8.16 -9.37
C LYS A 568 6.04 9.21 -8.88
N ALA A 569 5.20 9.74 -9.77
CA ALA A 569 4.06 10.58 -9.42
C ALA A 569 2.76 9.98 -9.95
N TYR A 570 1.69 9.99 -9.17
CA TYR A 570 0.39 9.45 -9.54
C TYR A 570 -0.65 10.56 -9.63
N ALA A 571 -1.52 10.46 -10.63
CA ALA A 571 -2.47 11.51 -10.93
C ALA A 571 -3.84 11.00 -11.36
N ASN A 572 -4.82 11.90 -11.25
CA ASN A 572 -6.18 11.74 -11.75
C ASN A 572 -6.57 12.89 -12.68
N ASN A 573 -7.64 12.68 -13.44
CA ASN A 573 -8.29 13.76 -14.16
C ASN A 573 -8.82 14.80 -13.16
N VAL A 574 -8.81 16.08 -13.56
CA VAL A 574 -9.46 17.13 -12.77
C VAL A 574 -10.95 16.82 -12.69
N VAL A 575 -11.47 16.56 -11.49
CA VAL A 575 -12.91 16.40 -11.28
C VAL A 575 -13.55 17.79 -11.30
N GLU A 576 -14.32 18.09 -12.35
CA GLU A 576 -15.21 19.26 -12.34
C GLU A 576 -16.28 19.05 -11.27
N VAL A 577 -16.14 19.70 -10.12
CA VAL A 577 -17.23 19.79 -9.15
C VAL A 577 -18.26 20.76 -9.72
N PHE A 578 -19.33 20.23 -10.30
CA PHE A 578 -20.51 21.05 -10.60
C PHE A 578 -21.17 21.44 -9.28
N GLU A 579 -21.03 22.72 -8.88
CA GLU A 579 -21.73 23.33 -7.73
C GLU A 579 -23.26 23.33 -7.89
#